data_AF-A0A0C2GJW1-F1
#
_entry.id   AF-A0A0C2GJW1-F1
#
_cell.length_a   1.000
_cell.length_b   1.000
_cell.length_c   1.000
_cell.angle_alpha   90.00
_cell.angle_beta   90.00
_cell.angle_gamma   90.00
#
_symmetry.space_group_name_H-M   'P 1'
#
loop_
_entity.id
_entity.type
_entity.pdbx_description
1 polymer ?
#
loop_
_entity_poly.entity_id
_entity_poly.type
_entity_poly.pdbx_seq_one_letter_code
_entity_poly.pdbx_strand_id
1 'polypeptide(L)'
;MQESLKLFDSICNSPWFADIHFILFLNKKDLFAEKIQRSPLTICFPEYKGQQNQTECINYIQWKFEQLNRSSQREIYCHHTCATDTNNVQFVLDACLDMIIAKNLKSMGLC
;
A
#
# COMPACT_ATOMS: atom_id res chain seq x y z
N MET A 1 -3.01 -9.14 -9.43
CA MET A 1 -2.70 -7.69 -9.40
C MET A 1 -3.89 -6.85 -9.86
N GLN A 2 -4.37 -7.00 -11.10
CA GLN A 2 -5.52 -6.21 -11.59
C GLN A 2 -6.79 -6.37 -10.75
N GLU A 3 -7.11 -7.60 -10.32
CA GLU A 3 -8.24 -7.85 -9.42
C GLU A 3 -8.08 -7.19 -8.05
N SER A 4 -6.88 -7.27 -7.47
CA SER A 4 -6.55 -6.64 -6.18
C SER A 4 -6.69 -5.12 -6.24
N LEU A 5 -6.30 -4.49 -7.35
CA LEU A 5 -6.48 -3.06 -7.59
C LEU A 5 -7.97 -2.70 -7.69
N LYS A 6 -8.77 -3.46 -8.45
CA LYS A 6 -10.22 -3.23 -8.56
C LYS A 6 -10.94 -3.38 -7.22
N LEU A 7 -10.58 -4.39 -6.45
CA LEU A 7 -11.11 -4.61 -5.11
C LEU A 7 -10.75 -3.44 -4.19
N PHE A 8 -9.49 -3.02 -4.21
CA PHE A 8 -9.03 -1.89 -3.41
C PHE A 8 -9.73 -0.58 -3.80
N ASP A 9 -9.89 -0.29 -5.09
CA ASP A 9 -10.65 0.89 -5.57
C ASP A 9 -12.09 0.88 -5.02
N SER A 10 -12.74 -0.29 -5.03
CA SER A 10 -14.11 -0.44 -4.55
C SER A 10 -14.23 -0.25 -3.03
N ILE A 11 -13.25 -0.73 -2.26
CA ILE A 11 -13.25 -0.62 -0.79
C ILE A 11 -12.82 0.78 -0.37
N CYS A 12 -11.72 1.28 -0.92
CA CYS A 12 -11.15 2.58 -0.57
C CYS A 12 -12.13 3.72 -0.88
N ASN A 13 -12.84 3.65 -2.00
CA ASN A 13 -13.76 4.72 -2.40
C ASN A 13 -15.21 4.48 -1.95
N SER A 14 -15.48 3.46 -1.13
CA SER A 14 -16.81 3.21 -0.61
C SER A 14 -17.17 4.20 0.51
N PRO A 15 -18.39 4.80 0.50
CA PRO A 15 -18.85 5.72 1.54
C PRO A 15 -18.83 5.11 2.95
N TRP A 16 -18.99 3.80 3.04
CA TRP A 16 -18.97 3.06 4.31
C TRP A 16 -17.62 3.13 5.02
N PHE A 17 -16.54 3.40 4.27
CA PHE A 17 -15.18 3.52 4.78
C PHE A 17 -14.65 4.95 4.71
N ALA A 18 -15.50 5.96 4.54
CA ALA A 18 -15.10 7.37 4.36
C ALA A 18 -14.09 7.86 5.42
N ASP A 19 -14.35 7.57 6.70
CA ASP A 19 -13.53 7.99 7.84
C ASP A 19 -12.57 6.92 8.36
N ILE A 20 -12.39 5.82 7.61
CA ILE A 20 -11.54 4.70 8.01
C ILE A 20 -10.18 4.81 7.32
N HIS A 21 -9.10 4.64 8.09
CA HIS A 21 -7.74 4.57 7.57
C HIS A 21 -7.41 3.14 7.11
N PHE A 22 -6.58 3.01 6.07
CA PHE A 22 -6.19 1.72 5.53
C PHE A 22 -4.70 1.44 5.76
N ILE A 23 -4.41 0.22 6.20
CA ILE A 23 -3.07 -0.36 6.18
C ILE A 23 -3.04 -1.38 5.04
N LEU A 24 -2.20 -1.13 4.04
CA LEU A 24 -2.03 -1.99 2.87
C LEU A 24 -0.83 -2.91 3.08
N PHE A 25 -1.07 -4.22 3.05
CA PHE A 25 0.01 -5.21 3.08
C PHE A 25 0.34 -5.71 1.67
N LEU A 26 1.51 -5.35 1.17
CA LEU A 26 2.11 -5.99 0.00
C LEU A 26 2.89 -7.23 0.45
N ASN A 27 2.15 -8.33 0.56
CA ASN A 27 2.69 -9.63 0.99
C ASN A 27 3.46 -10.34 -0.15
N LYS A 28 4.27 -11.34 0.23
CA LYS A 28 5.07 -12.20 -0.67
C LYS A 28 6.20 -11.47 -1.39
N LYS A 29 6.85 -10.52 -0.69
CA LYS A 29 7.99 -9.76 -1.22
C LYS A 29 9.13 -10.66 -1.72
N ASP A 30 9.35 -11.78 -1.06
CA ASP A 30 10.31 -12.84 -1.39
C ASP A 30 10.02 -13.44 -2.78
N LEU A 31 8.81 -13.97 -2.97
CA LEU A 31 8.39 -14.55 -4.25
C LEU A 31 8.34 -13.52 -5.36
N PHE A 32 8.02 -12.27 -5.03
CA PHE A 32 8.07 -11.17 -5.99
C PHE A 32 9.50 -10.89 -6.49
N ALA A 33 10.50 -10.93 -5.59
CA ALA A 33 11.90 -10.72 -5.93
C ALA A 33 12.42 -11.75 -6.94
N GLU A 34 12.04 -13.02 -6.78
CA GLU A 34 12.41 -14.08 -7.72
C GLU A 34 11.68 -13.95 -9.05
N LYS A 35 10.39 -13.61 -8.99
CA LYS A 35 9.54 -13.54 -10.18
C LYS A 35 9.94 -12.40 -11.11
N ILE A 36 10.34 -11.25 -10.56
CA ILE A 36 10.65 -10.07 -11.38
C ILE A 36 11.93 -10.23 -12.22
N GLN A 37 12.83 -11.13 -11.81
CA GLN A 37 14.01 -11.48 -12.60
C GLN A 37 13.66 -12.28 -13.86
N ARG A 38 12.55 -13.04 -13.83
CA ARG A 38 12.12 -13.92 -14.93
C ARG A 38 11.00 -13.31 -15.76
N SER A 39 10.18 -12.48 -15.14
CA SER A 39 8.96 -11.94 -15.72
C SER A 39 8.89 -10.44 -15.44
N PRO A 40 9.05 -9.59 -16.47
CA PRO A 40 9.07 -8.16 -16.27
C PRO A 40 7.72 -7.65 -15.75
N LEU A 41 7.75 -6.59 -14.94
CA LEU A 41 6.53 -5.95 -14.41
C LEU A 41 5.55 -5.50 -15.50
N THR A 42 6.07 -5.19 -16.70
CA THR A 42 5.32 -4.77 -17.88
C THR A 42 4.27 -5.78 -18.35
N ILE A 43 4.40 -7.07 -18.00
CA ILE A 43 3.37 -8.08 -18.27
C ILE A 43 2.07 -7.74 -17.54
N CYS A 44 2.17 -7.23 -16.32
CA CYS A 44 1.02 -6.83 -15.50
C CYS A 44 0.63 -5.36 -15.70
N PHE A 45 1.62 -4.52 -16.00
CA PHE A 45 1.50 -3.06 -16.13
C PHE A 45 2.24 -2.58 -17.38
N PRO A 46 1.64 -2.70 -18.58
CA PRO A 46 2.30 -2.33 -19.84
C PRO A 46 2.83 -0.90 -19.89
N GLU A 47 2.23 0.00 -19.11
CA GLU A 47 2.60 1.41 -18.96
C GLU A 47 3.81 1.65 -18.05
N TYR A 48 4.34 0.62 -17.39
CA TYR A 48 5.52 0.74 -16.53
C TYR A 48 6.77 1.04 -17.35
N LYS A 49 7.44 2.17 -17.05
CA LYS A 49 8.66 2.62 -17.72
C LYS A 49 9.89 2.67 -16.80
N GLY A 50 9.75 2.21 -15.55
CA GLY A 50 10.84 2.20 -14.57
C GLY A 50 11.84 1.06 -14.78
N GLN A 51 12.86 1.00 -13.93
CA GLN A 51 13.86 -0.06 -13.96
C GLN A 51 13.28 -1.39 -13.44
N GLN A 52 13.74 -2.52 -13.98
CA GLN A 52 13.34 -3.85 -13.51
C GLN A 52 14.04 -4.27 -12.20
N ASN A 53 14.11 -3.36 -11.24
CA ASN A 53 14.70 -3.60 -9.94
C ASN A 53 13.57 -3.83 -8.94
N GLN A 54 13.78 -4.75 -7.99
CA GLN A 54 12.76 -5.09 -7.00
C GLN A 54 12.18 -3.85 -6.29
N THR A 55 13.05 -2.95 -5.82
CA THR A 55 12.66 -1.72 -5.13
C THR A 55 11.79 -0.83 -6.00
N GLU A 56 12.21 -0.53 -7.23
CA GLU A 56 11.48 0.33 -8.17
C GLU A 56 10.11 -0.26 -8.53
N CYS A 57 10.05 -1.57 -8.71
CA CYS A 57 8.83 -2.26 -9.07
C CYS A 57 7.83 -2.32 -7.91
N ILE A 58 8.33 -2.55 -6.68
CA ILE A 58 7.52 -2.49 -5.46
C ILE A 58 6.97 -1.08 -5.25
N ASN A 59 7.83 -0.05 -5.37
CA ASN A 59 7.43 1.34 -5.24
C ASN A 59 6.36 1.71 -6.28
N TYR A 60 6.49 1.21 -7.51
CA TYR A 60 5.47 1.43 -8.54
C TYR A 60 4.13 0.78 -8.21
N ILE A 61 4.15 -0.44 -7.69
CA ILE A 61 2.93 -1.12 -7.24
C ILE A 61 2.28 -0.36 -6.10
N GLN A 62 3.05 0.06 -5.10
CA GLN A 62 2.57 0.88 -4.00
C GLN A 62 1.93 2.17 -4.52
N TRP A 63 2.63 2.90 -5.40
CA TRP A 63 2.11 4.10 -6.04
C TRP A 63 0.79 3.84 -6.78
N LYS A 64 0.65 2.72 -7.49
CA LYS A 64 -0.61 2.34 -8.15
C LYS A 64 -1.77 2.19 -7.18
N PHE A 65 -1.54 1.66 -5.98
CA PHE A 65 -2.59 1.57 -4.95
C PHE A 65 -2.91 2.95 -4.35
N GLU A 66 -1.89 3.77 -4.10
CA GLU A 66 -2.08 5.13 -3.59
C GLU A 66 -2.88 6.01 -4.57
N GLN A 67 -2.67 5.87 -5.88
CA GLN A 67 -3.43 6.60 -6.90
C GLN A 67 -4.93 6.24 -6.95
N LEU A 68 -5.34 5.11 -6.38
CA LEU A 68 -6.75 4.73 -6.31
C LEU A 68 -7.49 5.45 -5.17
N ASN A 69 -6.77 6.05 -4.23
CA ASN A 69 -7.36 6.81 -3.15
C ASN A 69 -7.82 8.18 -3.63
N ARG A 70 -9.14 8.38 -3.68
CA ARG A 70 -9.72 9.67 -4.08
C ARG A 70 -9.88 10.64 -2.91
N SER A 71 -9.63 10.20 -1.68
CA SER A 71 -9.69 11.06 -0.49
C SER A 71 -8.35 11.76 -0.27
N SER A 72 -8.36 13.09 -0.34
CA SER A 72 -7.19 13.92 -0.05
C SER A 72 -6.79 13.93 1.42
N GLN A 73 -7.67 13.46 2.31
CA GLN A 73 -7.43 13.46 3.75
C GLN A 73 -7.03 12.09 4.30
N ARG A 74 -7.12 11.04 3.49
CA ARG A 74 -6.80 9.68 3.93
C ARG A 74 -5.41 9.31 3.48
N GLU A 75 -4.58 8.90 4.41
CA GLU A 75 -3.29 8.29 4.12
C GLU A 75 -3.43 6.76 4.07
N ILE A 76 -2.74 6.13 3.11
CA ILE A 76 -2.64 4.67 3.01
C ILE A 76 -1.25 4.29 3.49
N TYR A 77 -1.16 3.56 4.60
CA TYR A 77 0.11 3.06 5.11
C TYR A 77 0.43 1.75 4.41
N CYS A 78 1.45 1.75 3.55
CA CYS A 78 1.88 0.57 2.83
C CYS A 78 3.01 -0.16 3.59
N HIS A 79 2.84 -1.46 3.81
CA HIS A 79 3.83 -2.32 4.43
C HIS A 79 4.14 -3.52 3.55
N HIS A 80 5.43 -3.81 3.40
CA HIS A 80 5.91 -4.90 2.56
C HIS A 80 6.23 -6.10 3.43
N THR A 81 5.42 -7.15 3.37
CA THR A 81 5.57 -8.32 4.23
C THR A 81 6.11 -9.53 3.48
N CYS A 82 6.89 -10.35 4.20
CA CYS A 82 7.14 -11.73 3.84
C CYS A 82 6.26 -12.61 4.73
N ALA A 83 5.73 -13.72 4.22
CA ALA A 83 4.87 -14.62 5.00
C ALA A 83 5.59 -15.19 6.24
N THR A 84 6.93 -15.19 6.23
CA THR A 84 7.78 -15.64 7.35
C THR A 84 8.28 -14.50 8.24
N ASP A 85 7.91 -13.24 7.96
CA ASP A 85 8.30 -12.10 8.79
C ASP A 85 7.38 -12.02 10.00
N THR A 86 7.89 -12.36 11.17
CA THR A 86 7.15 -12.36 12.44
C THR A 86 7.00 -10.97 13.05
N ASN A 87 7.63 -9.93 12.49
CA ASN A 87 7.57 -8.56 13.01
C ASN A 87 6.33 -7.76 12.53
N ASN A 88 5.42 -8.39 11.78
CA ASN A 88 4.22 -7.75 11.24
C ASN A 88 3.36 -7.06 12.32
N VAL A 89 3.32 -7.61 13.54
CA VAL A 89 2.51 -7.05 14.63
C VAL A 89 3.04 -5.70 15.11
N GLN A 90 4.37 -5.55 15.22
CA GLN A 90 4.97 -4.31 15.68
C GLN A 90 4.68 -3.16 14.71
N PHE A 91 4.80 -3.41 13.41
CA PHE A 91 4.45 -2.41 12.39
C PHE A 91 2.98 -1.98 12.47
N VAL A 92 2.07 -2.93 12.65
CA VAL A 92 0.64 -2.61 12.78
C VAL A 92 0.38 -1.73 14.00
N LEU A 93 1.04 -2.03 15.12
CA LEU A 93 0.95 -1.20 16.32
C LEU A 93 1.48 0.22 16.06
N ASP A 94 2.64 0.35 15.44
CA ASP A 94 3.25 1.65 15.12
C ASP A 94 2.35 2.47 14.18
N ALA A 95 1.83 1.86 13.11
CA ALA A 95 0.90 2.51 12.19
C ALA A 95 -0.41 2.94 12.87
N CYS A 96 -0.94 2.12 13.78
CA CYS A 96 -2.10 2.49 14.58
C CYS A 96 -1.81 3.66 15.52
N LEU A 97 -0.64 3.69 16.16
CA LEU A 97 -0.23 4.80 17.03
C LEU A 97 -0.11 6.10 16.24
N ASP A 98 0.58 6.10 15.09
CA ASP A 98 0.73 7.27 14.23
C ASP A 98 -0.62 7.82 13.76
N MET A 99 -1.54 6.93 13.38
CA MET A 99 -2.90 7.30 13.00
C MET A 99 -3.68 7.98 14.13
N ILE A 100 -3.57 7.45 15.35
CA ILE A 100 -4.21 8.05 16.54
C ILE A 100 -3.60 9.42 16.83
N ILE A 101 -2.28 9.54 16.76
CA ILE A 101 -1.57 10.80 16.99
C ILE A 101 -1.96 11.84 15.94
N ALA A 102 -1.91 11.49 14.65
CA ALA A 102 -2.29 12.37 13.54
C ALA A 102 -3.73 12.87 13.69
N LYS A 103 -4.66 11.97 14.05
CA LYS A 103 -6.06 12.33 14.33
C LYS A 103 -6.18 13.32 15.50
N ASN A 104 -5.45 13.08 16.58
CA ASN A 104 -5.47 13.96 17.76
C ASN A 104 -4.87 15.34 17.44
N LEU A 105 -3.75 15.40 16.71
CA LEU A 105 -3.11 16.65 16.31
C LEU A 105 -4.02 17.49 15.39
N LYS A 106 -4.67 16.86 14.42
CA LYS A 106 -5.66 17.52 13.55
C LYS A 106 -6.85 18.06 14.33
N SER A 107 -7.33 17.31 15.33
CA SER A 107 -8.41 17.76 16.22
C SER A 107 -8.01 18.97 17.09
N MET A 108 -6.72 19.20 17.29
CA MET A 108 -6.19 20.36 18.04
C MET A 108 -5.85 21.55 17.12
N GLY A 109 -6.03 21.42 15.80
CA GLY A 109 -5.73 22.48 14.83
C GLY A 109 -4.25 22.71 14.57
N LEU A 110 -3.40 21.73 14.91
CA LEU A 110 -1.95 21.82 14.76
C LEU A 110 -1.45 21.32 13.39
N CYS A 111 -2.33 20.73 12.58
CA CYS A 111 -2.08 20.20 11.23
C CYS A 111 -3.31 20.36 10.35
#